data_AF-A0AAU1KWK1-F1
#
_entry.id   AF-A0AAU1KWK1-F1
#
_cell.length_a   1.000
_cell.length_b   1.000
_cell.length_c   1.000
_cell.angle_alpha   90.00
_cell.angle_beta   90.00
_cell.angle_gamma   90.00
#
_symmetry.space_group_name_H-M   'P 1'
#
loop_
_entity.id
_entity.type
_entity.pdbx_description
1 polymer ?
#
loop_
_entity_poly.entity_id
_entity_poly.type
_entity_poly.pdbx_seq_one_letter_code
_entity_poly.pdbx_strand_id
1 'polypeptide(L)'
;MIKGIRPLLRGSTYSGMLFAYCGAVASLPLLPFALLPLLAWRSAPEAVQTVLVLLVWAALIGSVGLARITRRALIVSARRLLGVPLPDPVAARQPARSGADRWRTPLWLLLHVALGWTGALVSGVLFLSGLVLPGGWLGAEVGLSLFGRSVRVEGGWQSWVVALGCLLLAAVVCAVVTNALRWSAPRLLGPSSAERLALAAERELQLAERNRIAHELHDSIGHTLTATTIQAAVAGEVLSADPVAARAALRSIEESARAALEDLDYVLGVLREQKAETAPTRTLADLPELLDRLRHAGAVVEPELSGELAQVQGTLSRAAYRILQEGLTNALRHGAGGPIGVRVAAAEGGLELSVVNRTGAGTHTGAGSGAFPTSGHGLPGLAERVRLLHGEIDAGPHGPRHWRLAVRLPVRWSA
;
A
#
# COMPACT_ATOMS: atom_id res chain seq x y z
N MET A 1 -2.81 -10.29 39.81
CA MET A 1 -1.35 -10.05 39.94
C MET A 1 -0.49 -10.45 38.72
N ILE A 2 -1.00 -11.11 37.66
CA ILE A 2 -0.14 -11.69 36.58
C ILE A 2 0.08 -10.75 35.35
N LYS A 3 -0.63 -9.61 35.25
CA LYS A 3 -0.51 -8.71 34.09
C LYS A 3 0.89 -8.05 33.95
N GLY A 4 1.62 -7.86 35.05
CA GLY A 4 2.94 -7.21 35.06
C GLY A 4 4.11 -8.06 34.54
N ILE A 5 4.03 -9.39 34.64
CA ILE A 5 5.11 -10.33 34.25
C ILE A 5 4.97 -10.78 32.79
N ARG A 6 3.77 -10.64 32.22
CA ARG A 6 3.45 -10.98 30.82
C ARG A 6 4.37 -10.37 29.76
N PRO A 7 4.95 -9.16 29.91
CA PRO A 7 5.94 -8.63 28.97
C PRO A 7 7.28 -9.37 29.03
N LEU A 8 7.68 -9.90 30.19
CA LEU A 8 8.98 -10.57 30.37
C LEU A 8 9.00 -11.97 29.74
N LEU A 9 7.85 -12.63 29.63
CA LEU A 9 7.72 -14.00 29.11
C LEU A 9 7.37 -14.08 27.61
N ARG A 10 7.24 -12.95 26.92
CA ARG A 10 6.91 -12.93 25.47
C ARG A 10 8.18 -13.03 24.64
N GLY A 11 8.18 -13.94 23.65
CA GLY A 11 9.26 -14.07 22.65
C GLY A 11 9.62 -12.75 21.94
N SER A 12 8.65 -11.83 21.84
CA SER A 12 8.88 -10.51 21.25
C SER A 12 9.82 -9.62 22.07
N THR A 13 9.96 -9.84 23.38
CA THR A 13 10.88 -9.10 24.25
C THR A 13 12.32 -9.54 24.02
N TYR A 14 12.56 -10.84 23.81
CA TYR A 14 13.88 -11.37 23.44
C TYR A 14 14.33 -10.87 22.06
N SER A 15 13.42 -10.87 21.08
CA SER A 15 13.68 -10.32 19.74
C SER A 15 14.00 -8.81 19.79
N GLY A 16 13.31 -8.07 20.66
CA GLY A 16 13.57 -6.65 20.86
C GLY A 16 14.89 -6.35 21.58
N MET A 17 15.27 -7.19 22.55
CA MET A 17 16.57 -7.12 23.21
C MET A 17 17.71 -7.37 22.22
N LEU A 18 17.59 -8.44 21.42
CA LEU A 18 18.55 -8.75 20.36
C LEU A 18 18.70 -7.56 19.40
N PHE A 19 17.57 -6.99 18.96
CA PHE A 19 17.58 -5.82 18.10
C PHE A 19 18.30 -4.62 18.75
N ALA A 20 18.08 -4.35 20.03
CA ALA A 20 18.77 -3.29 20.75
C ALA A 20 20.29 -3.51 20.76
N TYR A 21 20.74 -4.73 21.06
CA TYR A 21 22.17 -5.07 21.12
C TYR A 21 22.83 -5.08 19.75
N CYS A 22 22.11 -5.49 18.70
CA CYS A 22 22.59 -5.36 17.33
C CYS A 22 22.93 -3.90 16.98
N GLY A 23 22.20 -2.91 17.51
CA GLY A 23 22.54 -1.50 17.36
C GLY A 23 23.90 -1.17 17.97
N ALA A 24 24.15 -1.59 19.21
CA ALA A 24 25.43 -1.40 19.88
C ALA A 24 26.58 -2.08 19.13
N VAL A 25 26.43 -3.35 18.78
CA VAL A 25 27.46 -4.13 18.06
C VAL A 25 27.75 -3.54 16.69
N ALA A 26 26.73 -3.12 15.94
CA ALA A 26 26.91 -2.52 14.62
C ALA A 26 27.70 -1.19 14.65
N SER A 27 27.77 -0.52 15.80
CA SER A 27 28.55 0.72 15.97
C SER A 27 30.03 0.49 16.30
N LEU A 28 30.42 -0.73 16.72
CA LEU A 28 31.79 -1.06 17.11
C LEU A 28 32.85 -0.80 16.02
N PRO A 29 32.60 -1.13 14.74
CA PRO A 29 33.59 -0.87 13.68
C PRO A 29 33.92 0.62 13.50
N LEU A 30 33.08 1.54 13.99
CA LEU A 30 33.31 2.98 13.92
C LEU A 30 34.17 3.50 15.08
N LEU A 31 34.34 2.72 16.15
CA LEU A 31 35.02 3.15 17.37
C LEU A 31 36.52 3.43 17.16
N PRO A 32 37.30 2.64 16.41
CA PRO A 32 38.70 2.97 16.11
C PRO A 32 38.87 4.34 15.45
N PHE A 33 37.95 4.71 14.56
CA PHE A 33 37.97 6.03 13.90
C PHE A 33 37.63 7.16 14.88
N ALA A 34 36.73 6.91 15.84
CA ALA A 34 36.40 7.87 16.89
C ALA A 34 37.57 8.10 17.87
N LEU A 35 38.50 7.16 17.99
CA LEU A 35 39.69 7.27 18.84
C LEU A 35 40.85 8.02 18.17
N LEU A 36 40.85 8.20 16.84
CA LEU A 36 41.93 8.87 16.11
C LEU A 36 42.31 10.27 16.66
N PRO A 37 41.37 11.13 17.09
CA PRO A 37 41.71 12.44 17.65
C PRO A 37 42.59 12.36 18.91
N LEU A 38 42.49 11.26 19.68
CA LEU A 38 43.33 11.04 20.86
C LEU A 38 44.81 10.90 20.50
N LEU A 39 45.12 10.39 19.30
CA LEU A 39 46.49 10.28 18.82
C LEU A 39 47.11 11.66 18.55
N ALA A 40 46.30 12.59 18.06
CA ALA A 40 46.72 13.94 17.72
C ALA A 40 46.79 14.88 18.94
N TRP A 41 45.93 14.68 19.95
CA TRP A 41 45.81 15.60 21.09
C TRP A 41 45.94 14.90 22.45
N ARG A 42 47.04 14.17 22.63
CA ARG A 42 47.31 13.40 23.86
C ARG A 42 47.41 14.24 25.14
N SER A 43 47.74 15.53 25.01
CA SER A 43 47.91 16.45 26.14
C SER A 43 46.60 17.01 26.70
N ALA A 44 45.46 16.75 26.06
CA ALA A 44 44.16 17.21 26.55
C ALA A 44 43.74 16.47 27.85
N PRO A 45 42.98 17.11 28.76
CA PRO A 45 42.42 16.43 29.93
C PRO A 45 41.55 15.22 29.55
N GLU A 46 41.54 14.17 30.38
CA GLU A 46 40.79 12.92 30.12
C GLU A 46 39.29 13.14 29.87
N ALA A 47 38.69 14.10 30.59
CA ALA A 47 37.30 14.47 30.39
C ALA A 47 37.05 15.03 28.97
N VAL A 48 37.95 15.87 28.48
CA VAL A 48 37.87 16.47 27.13
C VAL A 48 38.06 15.39 26.07
N GLN A 49 39.04 14.51 26.27
CA GLN A 49 39.29 13.36 25.39
C GLN A 49 38.06 12.45 25.26
N THR A 50 37.41 12.13 26.38
CA THR A 50 36.21 11.29 26.42
C THR A 50 35.05 11.93 25.66
N VAL A 51 34.78 13.22 25.91
CA VAL A 51 33.72 13.98 25.21
C VAL A 51 33.99 14.02 23.71
N LEU A 52 35.24 14.26 23.30
CA LEU A 52 35.63 14.30 21.90
C LEU A 52 35.38 12.96 21.19
N VAL A 53 35.77 11.84 21.79
CA VAL A 53 35.53 10.51 21.23
C VAL A 53 34.03 10.25 21.06
N LEU A 54 33.22 10.56 22.08
CA LEU A 54 31.77 10.38 22.02
C LEU A 54 31.13 11.23 20.92
N LEU A 55 31.57 12.48 20.74
CA LEU A 55 31.08 13.37 19.68
C LEU A 55 31.45 12.85 18.29
N VAL A 56 32.71 12.43 18.09
CA VAL A 56 33.15 11.90 16.79
C VAL A 56 32.44 10.59 16.48
N TRP A 57 32.26 9.71 17.47
CA TRP A 57 31.54 8.46 17.26
C TRP A 57 30.07 8.70 16.91
N ALA A 58 29.40 9.63 17.61
CA ALA A 58 28.04 10.04 17.27
C ALA A 58 27.96 10.63 15.85
N ALA A 59 28.94 11.46 15.44
CA ALA A 59 28.98 12.01 14.08
C ALA A 59 29.13 10.89 13.02
N LEU A 60 30.02 9.92 13.25
CA LEU A 60 30.20 8.77 12.36
C LEU A 60 28.92 7.94 12.25
N ILE A 61 28.28 7.61 13.37
CA ILE A 61 27.00 6.88 13.40
C ILE A 61 25.92 7.68 12.64
N GLY A 62 25.78 8.98 12.94
CA GLY A 62 24.81 9.85 12.27
C GLY A 62 25.01 9.91 10.76
N SER A 63 26.27 9.92 10.29
CA SER A 63 26.61 9.92 8.87
C SER A 63 26.13 8.67 8.14
N VAL A 64 26.24 7.48 8.76
CA VAL A 64 25.71 6.21 8.22
C VAL A 64 24.18 6.28 8.10
N GLY A 65 23.52 6.96 9.03
CA GLY A 65 22.07 7.19 9.00
C GLY A 65 21.59 8.06 7.84
N LEU A 66 22.46 8.86 7.22
CA LEU A 66 22.12 9.68 6.05
C LEU A 66 22.00 8.83 4.77
N ALA A 67 22.65 7.67 4.72
CA ALA A 67 22.62 6.79 3.55
C ALA A 67 21.22 6.18 3.33
N ARG A 68 20.76 6.20 2.07
CA ARG A 68 19.40 5.73 1.70
C ARG A 68 19.18 4.25 1.98
N ILE A 69 20.22 3.44 1.83
CA ILE A 69 20.19 1.99 2.09
C ILE A 69 19.92 1.71 3.57
N THR A 70 20.53 2.50 4.47
CA THR A 70 20.40 2.36 5.93
C THR A 70 18.95 2.48 6.38
N ARG A 71 18.20 3.47 5.87
CA ARG A 71 16.77 3.64 6.23
C ARG A 71 15.94 2.41 5.87
N ARG A 72 16.16 1.82 4.69
CA ARG A 72 15.43 0.62 4.25
C ARG A 72 15.75 -0.58 5.15
N ALA A 73 17.03 -0.81 5.42
CA ALA A 73 17.47 -1.88 6.30
C ALA A 73 16.87 -1.73 7.71
N LEU A 74 16.91 -0.53 8.28
CA LEU A 74 16.35 -0.24 9.61
C LEU A 74 14.83 -0.47 9.67
N ILE A 75 14.07 -0.08 8.65
CA ILE A 75 12.63 -0.33 8.58
C ILE A 75 12.33 -1.84 8.56
N VAL A 76 13.03 -2.60 7.72
CA VAL A 76 12.86 -4.06 7.63
C VAL A 76 13.20 -4.73 8.96
N SER A 77 14.34 -4.38 9.55
CA SER A 77 14.80 -4.94 10.82
C SER A 77 13.86 -4.59 11.97
N ALA A 78 13.41 -3.33 12.07
CA ALA A 78 12.47 -2.90 13.11
C ALA A 78 11.11 -3.60 12.95
N ARG A 79 10.60 -3.76 11.72
CA ARG A 79 9.34 -4.47 11.47
C ARG A 79 9.44 -5.95 11.88
N ARG A 80 10.52 -6.63 11.49
CA ARG A 80 10.72 -8.06 11.80
C ARG A 80 11.00 -8.32 13.27
N LEU A 81 11.90 -7.55 13.89
CA LEU A 81 12.40 -7.84 15.23
C LEU A 81 11.60 -7.15 16.34
N LEU A 82 11.14 -5.91 16.13
CA LEU A 82 10.32 -5.20 17.12
C LEU A 82 8.82 -5.46 16.96
N GLY A 83 8.37 -5.96 15.81
CA GLY A 83 6.95 -6.23 15.52
C GLY A 83 6.10 -4.97 15.37
N VAL A 84 6.70 -3.88 14.90
CA VAL A 84 6.05 -2.57 14.80
C VAL A 84 5.49 -2.35 13.38
N PRO A 85 4.27 -1.82 13.22
CA PRO A 85 3.73 -1.48 11.91
C PRO A 85 4.51 -0.30 11.30
N LEU A 86 5.30 -0.59 10.26
CA LEU A 86 6.05 0.40 9.49
C LEU A 86 5.73 0.22 7.99
N PRO A 87 5.79 1.31 7.19
CA PRO A 87 5.50 1.25 5.75
C PRO A 87 6.42 0.28 5.01
N ASP A 88 5.90 -0.37 3.97
CA ASP A 88 6.71 -1.24 3.13
C ASP A 88 7.76 -0.43 2.34
N PRO A 89 9.05 -0.77 2.46
CA PRO A 89 10.13 0.02 1.85
C PRO A 89 10.14 -0.04 0.32
N VAL A 90 9.43 -1.00 -0.27
CA VAL A 90 9.28 -1.20 -1.72
C VAL A 90 8.08 -0.42 -2.28
N ALA A 91 7.01 -0.26 -1.49
CA ALA A 91 5.76 0.37 -1.94
C ALA A 91 5.77 1.91 -1.83
N ALA A 92 6.61 2.48 -0.95
CA ALA A 92 6.68 3.92 -0.75
C ALA A 92 7.36 4.63 -1.94
N ARG A 93 6.56 5.16 -2.89
CA ARG A 93 7.00 6.22 -3.81
C ARG A 93 7.55 7.37 -2.97
N GLN A 94 8.83 7.70 -3.11
CA GLN A 94 9.48 8.67 -2.23
C GLN A 94 9.23 10.10 -2.73
N PRO A 95 8.43 10.93 -2.02
CA PRO A 95 8.36 12.35 -2.34
C PRO A 95 9.69 13.03 -1.98
N ALA A 96 9.92 14.22 -2.56
CA ALA A 96 11.06 15.07 -2.26
C ALA A 96 11.16 15.29 -0.74
N ARG A 97 12.24 14.81 -0.12
CA ARG A 97 12.42 14.90 1.34
C ARG A 97 12.50 16.37 1.75
N SER A 98 11.59 16.79 2.63
CA SER A 98 11.76 18.02 3.39
C SER A 98 13.11 18.01 4.11
N GLY A 99 13.73 19.17 4.33
CA GLY A 99 15.02 19.25 5.03
C GLY A 99 15.01 18.58 6.40
N ALA A 100 13.88 18.64 7.12
CA ALA A 100 13.68 18.03 8.42
C ALA A 100 13.64 16.49 8.39
N ASP A 101 13.14 15.88 7.30
CA ASP A 101 13.08 14.41 7.18
C ASP A 101 14.47 13.77 7.02
N ARG A 102 15.48 14.53 6.61
CA ARG A 102 16.86 14.03 6.42
C ARG A 102 17.50 13.59 7.74
N TRP A 103 17.13 14.21 8.87
CA TRP A 103 17.73 13.94 10.17
C TRP A 103 17.04 12.83 10.97
N ARG A 104 15.84 12.38 10.55
CA ARG A 104 15.07 11.39 11.30
C ARG A 104 15.75 10.01 11.35
N THR A 105 16.38 9.57 10.26
CA THR A 105 17.12 8.30 10.23
C THR A 105 18.44 8.37 11.03
N PRO A 106 19.28 9.41 10.90
CA PRO A 106 20.42 9.63 11.80
C PRO A 106 20.01 9.64 13.28
N LEU A 107 18.96 10.38 13.63
CA LEU A 107 18.49 10.50 15.02
C LEU A 107 17.95 9.17 15.57
N TRP A 108 17.25 8.40 14.73
CA TRP A 108 16.87 7.03 15.08
C TRP A 108 18.09 6.15 15.33
N LEU A 109 19.08 6.19 14.45
CA LEU A 109 20.26 5.33 14.56
C LEU A 109 21.08 5.67 15.82
N LEU A 110 21.25 6.97 16.13
CA LEU A 110 21.87 7.42 17.37
C LEU A 110 21.10 6.94 18.60
N LEU A 111 19.77 7.09 18.61
CA LEU A 111 18.93 6.61 19.70
C LEU A 111 19.02 5.09 19.86
N HIS A 112 19.03 4.35 18.76
CA HIS A 112 19.11 2.90 18.75
C HIS A 112 20.46 2.41 19.30
N VAL A 113 21.57 3.01 18.87
CA VAL A 113 22.91 2.71 19.39
C VAL A 113 23.03 3.07 20.87
N ALA A 114 22.58 4.27 21.26
CA ALA A 114 22.64 4.72 22.65
C ALA A 114 21.85 3.80 23.58
N LEU A 115 20.59 3.52 23.25
CA LEU A 115 19.75 2.60 24.02
C LEU A 115 20.30 1.17 24.03
N GLY A 116 20.92 0.73 22.94
CA GLY A 116 21.60 -0.55 22.83
C GLY A 116 22.76 -0.68 23.82
N TRP A 117 23.66 0.31 23.85
CA TRP A 117 24.81 0.33 24.76
C TRP A 117 24.40 0.47 26.22
N THR A 118 23.52 1.43 26.54
CA THR A 118 23.05 1.60 27.92
C THR A 118 22.30 0.37 28.40
N GLY A 119 21.48 -0.22 27.53
CA GLY A 119 20.76 -1.45 27.82
C GLY A 119 21.70 -2.62 28.08
N ALA A 120 22.67 -2.86 27.20
CA ALA A 120 23.63 -3.96 27.29
C ALA A 120 24.55 -3.84 28.51
N LEU A 121 25.04 -2.64 28.82
CA LEU A 121 25.91 -2.41 29.98
C LEU A 121 25.15 -2.64 31.29
N VAL A 122 23.99 -2.02 31.45
CA VAL A 122 23.20 -2.13 32.69
C VAL A 122 22.71 -3.58 32.88
N SER A 123 22.13 -4.19 31.85
CA SER A 123 21.65 -5.57 31.95
C SER A 123 22.79 -6.56 32.13
N GLY A 124 23.95 -6.33 31.48
CA GLY A 124 25.14 -7.16 31.61
C GLY A 124 25.74 -7.13 33.01
N VAL A 125 25.90 -5.94 33.60
CA VAL A 125 26.38 -5.77 34.98
C VAL A 125 25.43 -6.45 35.97
N LEU A 126 24.11 -6.26 35.81
CA LEU A 126 23.11 -6.90 36.66
C LEU A 126 23.09 -8.42 36.50
N PHE A 127 23.24 -8.92 35.27
CA PHE A 127 23.30 -10.34 35.00
C PHE A 127 24.53 -11.00 35.63
N LEU A 128 25.72 -10.40 35.44
CA LEU A 128 26.96 -10.87 36.06
C LEU A 128 26.88 -10.81 37.58
N SER A 129 26.31 -9.73 38.15
CA SER A 129 26.08 -9.63 39.59
C SER A 129 25.18 -10.75 40.09
N GLY A 130 24.08 -11.03 39.38
CA GLY A 130 23.18 -12.14 39.70
C GLY A 130 23.82 -13.52 39.64
N LEU A 131 24.84 -13.70 38.80
CA LEU A 131 25.57 -14.97 38.67
C LEU A 131 26.64 -15.15 39.75
N VAL A 132 27.30 -14.06 40.17
CA VAL A 132 28.46 -14.09 41.06
C VAL A 132 28.09 -14.01 42.55
N LEU A 133 26.97 -13.36 42.89
CA LEU A 133 26.52 -13.18 44.29
C LEU A 133 26.11 -14.46 45.04
N PRO A 134 25.43 -15.45 44.44
CA PRO A 134 25.03 -16.66 45.16
C PRO A 134 26.24 -17.43 45.70
N GLY A 135 26.17 -17.93 46.94
CA GLY A 135 27.10 -18.96 47.46
C GLY A 135 28.55 -18.54 47.74
N GLY A 136 28.97 -17.30 47.47
CA GLY A 136 30.31 -16.83 47.81
C GLY A 136 31.45 -17.61 47.13
N TRP A 137 31.22 -18.15 45.93
CA TRP A 137 32.12 -19.09 45.23
C TRP A 137 33.55 -18.57 45.04
N LEU A 138 33.74 -17.25 45.03
CA LEU A 138 35.05 -16.60 44.86
C LEU A 138 35.74 -16.26 46.19
N GLY A 139 35.12 -16.55 47.34
CA GLY A 139 35.59 -16.09 48.66
C GLY A 139 35.63 -14.56 48.79
N ALA A 140 35.08 -13.84 47.81
CA ALA A 140 35.13 -12.40 47.72
C ALA A 140 33.91 -11.79 48.44
N GLU A 141 34.16 -10.83 49.32
CA GLU A 141 33.16 -9.84 49.71
C GLU A 141 32.78 -9.04 48.46
N VAL A 142 31.71 -9.44 47.77
CA VAL A 142 31.23 -8.70 46.60
C VAL A 142 30.49 -7.48 47.10
N GLY A 143 31.20 -6.36 47.18
CA GLY A 143 30.64 -5.04 47.42
C GLY A 143 30.07 -4.46 46.13
N LEU A 144 28.75 -4.37 46.02
CA LEU A 144 28.11 -3.56 44.97
C LEU A 144 28.14 -2.09 45.41
N SER A 145 29.05 -1.31 44.83
CA SER A 145 29.09 0.15 44.97
C SER A 145 28.22 0.80 43.90
N LEU A 146 27.07 1.35 44.30
CA LEU A 146 26.19 2.13 43.43
C LEU A 146 25.92 3.49 44.08
N PHE A 147 26.24 4.58 43.38
CA PHE A 147 26.03 5.95 43.83
C PHE A 147 26.59 6.25 45.25
N GLY A 148 27.77 5.71 45.57
CA GLY A 148 28.42 5.92 46.87
C GLY A 148 27.86 5.08 48.03
N ARG A 149 26.85 4.23 47.78
CA ARG A 149 26.41 3.20 48.74
C ARG A 149 27.00 1.85 48.34
N SER A 150 27.79 1.27 49.24
CA SER A 150 28.28 -0.10 49.11
C SER A 150 27.35 -1.05 49.85
N VAL A 151 26.69 -1.94 49.12
CA VAL A 151 26.01 -3.09 49.73
C VAL A 151 27.01 -4.23 49.78
N ARG A 152 27.44 -4.61 50.99
CA ARG A 152 28.19 -5.85 51.21
C ARG A 152 27.20 -6.95 51.49
N VAL A 153 27.26 -8.00 50.68
CA VAL A 153 26.44 -9.19 50.87
C VAL A 153 27.36 -10.29 51.38
N GLU A 154 27.29 -10.56 52.68
CA GLU A 154 27.93 -11.74 53.26
C GLU A 154 27.15 -13.00 52.85
N GLY A 155 27.86 -14.10 52.62
CA GLY A 155 27.27 -15.34 52.08
C GLY A 155 26.07 -15.83 52.88
N GLY A 156 25.12 -16.49 52.21
CA GLY A 156 23.90 -17.04 52.84
C GLY A 156 22.66 -16.90 51.93
N TRP A 157 21.46 -17.14 52.47
CA TRP A 157 20.20 -17.04 51.71
C TRP A 157 19.93 -15.62 51.19
N GLN A 158 20.45 -14.58 51.86
CA GLN A 158 20.32 -13.19 51.45
C GLN A 158 20.99 -12.93 50.09
N SER A 159 22.11 -13.59 49.79
CA SER A 159 22.79 -13.41 48.51
C SER A 159 22.02 -13.99 47.33
N TRP A 160 21.26 -15.07 47.56
CA TRP A 160 20.30 -15.60 46.58
C TRP A 160 19.17 -14.62 46.28
N VAL A 161 18.66 -13.92 47.31
CA VAL A 161 17.59 -12.92 47.12
C VAL A 161 18.10 -11.72 46.32
N VAL A 162 19.30 -11.20 46.63
CA VAL A 162 19.90 -10.10 45.88
C VAL A 162 20.21 -10.52 44.44
N ALA A 163 20.73 -11.73 44.24
CA ALA A 163 20.99 -12.28 42.92
C ALA A 163 19.72 -12.35 42.06
N LEU A 164 18.64 -12.90 42.63
CA LEU A 164 17.33 -12.93 41.97
C LEU A 164 16.84 -11.52 41.63
N GLY A 165 17.00 -10.57 42.56
CA GLY A 165 16.67 -9.16 42.34
C GLY A 165 17.43 -8.55 41.16
N CYS A 166 18.74 -8.82 41.04
CA CYS A 166 19.56 -8.36 39.93
C CYS A 166 19.10 -8.95 38.60
N LEU A 167 18.82 -10.25 38.55
CA LEU A 167 18.32 -10.92 37.33
C LEU A 167 16.95 -10.39 36.90
N LEU A 168 16.04 -10.17 37.84
CA LEU A 168 14.73 -9.57 37.55
C LEU A 168 14.88 -8.13 37.05
N LEU A 169 15.76 -7.34 37.66
CA LEU A 169 16.03 -5.97 37.22
C LEU A 169 16.66 -5.93 35.82
N ALA A 170 17.58 -6.86 35.50
CA ALA A 170 18.14 -6.99 34.16
C ALA A 170 17.04 -7.25 33.12
N ALA A 171 16.10 -8.13 33.42
CA ALA A 171 14.96 -8.43 32.54
C ALA A 171 14.04 -7.21 32.37
N VAL A 172 13.81 -6.43 33.44
CA VAL A 172 13.05 -5.16 33.38
C VAL A 172 13.77 -4.14 32.48
N VAL A 173 15.08 -3.98 32.60
CA VAL A 173 15.88 -3.08 31.75
C VAL A 173 15.73 -3.46 30.27
N CYS A 174 15.86 -4.75 29.94
CA CYS A 174 15.66 -5.23 28.57
C CYS A 174 14.25 -4.92 28.02
N ALA A 175 13.22 -5.08 28.86
CA ALA A 175 11.85 -4.75 28.50
C ALA A 175 11.63 -3.25 28.29
N VAL A 176 12.20 -2.40 29.16
CA VAL A 176 12.12 -0.93 29.05
C VAL A 176 12.80 -0.44 27.77
N VAL A 177 14.03 -0.91 27.50
CA VAL A 177 14.78 -0.57 26.28
C VAL A 177 14.01 -1.00 25.03
N THR A 178 13.49 -2.23 25.01
CA THR A 178 12.67 -2.74 23.89
C THR A 178 11.43 -1.88 23.67
N ASN A 179 10.74 -1.50 24.75
CA ASN A 179 9.53 -0.69 24.67
C ASN A 179 9.82 0.74 24.19
N ALA A 180 10.93 1.33 24.66
CA ALA A 180 11.41 2.63 24.19
C ALA A 180 11.69 2.63 22.68
N LEU A 181 12.35 1.58 22.17
CA LEU A 181 12.60 1.40 20.73
C LEU A 181 11.29 1.22 19.95
N ARG A 182 10.36 0.40 20.44
CA ARG A 182 9.03 0.22 19.83
C ARG A 182 8.24 1.51 19.74
N TRP A 183 8.30 2.34 20.77
CA TRP A 183 7.60 3.61 20.82
C TRP A 183 8.21 4.66 19.89
N SER A 184 9.54 4.66 19.74
CA SER A 184 10.25 5.64 18.90
C SER A 184 10.30 5.25 17.42
N ALA A 185 10.24 3.96 17.07
CA ALA A 185 10.34 3.49 15.69
C ALA A 185 9.28 4.11 14.76
N PRO A 186 7.97 4.15 15.08
CA PRO A 186 6.97 4.79 14.23
C PRO A 186 7.19 6.30 14.07
N ARG A 187 7.75 6.96 15.09
CA ARG A 187 7.96 8.42 15.07
C ARG A 187 9.12 8.82 14.17
N LEU A 188 10.19 8.03 14.14
CA LEU A 188 11.41 8.38 13.42
C LEU A 188 11.55 7.64 12.08
N LEU A 189 11.05 6.41 11.98
CA LEU A 189 11.08 5.63 10.74
C LEU A 189 9.75 5.65 9.97
N GLY A 190 8.63 6.01 10.62
CA GLY A 190 7.32 6.07 9.98
C GLY A 190 7.16 7.20 8.96
N PRO A 191 6.00 7.27 8.28
CA PRO A 191 5.75 8.25 7.22
C PRO A 191 5.91 9.67 7.74
N SER A 192 6.39 10.58 6.89
CA SER A 192 6.55 11.98 7.29
C SER A 192 5.19 12.62 7.61
N SER A 193 5.19 13.73 8.36
CA SER A 193 3.97 14.51 8.53
C SER A 193 3.42 14.96 7.19
N ALA A 194 4.30 15.36 6.26
CA ALA A 194 3.94 15.72 4.89
C ALA A 194 3.31 14.55 4.12
N GLU A 195 3.83 13.34 4.25
CA GLU A 195 3.24 12.14 3.62
C GLU A 195 1.88 11.79 4.22
N ARG A 196 1.72 11.94 5.54
CA ARG A 196 0.42 11.77 6.20
C ARG A 196 -0.59 12.82 5.76
N LEU A 197 -0.16 14.08 5.60
CA LEU A 197 -0.98 15.17 5.10
C LEU A 197 -1.37 14.96 3.64
N ALA A 198 -0.43 14.51 2.79
CA ALA A 198 -0.70 14.22 1.39
C ALA A 198 -1.73 13.08 1.25
N LEU A 199 -1.57 11.99 2.01
CA LEU A 199 -2.55 10.90 2.04
C LEU A 199 -3.91 11.35 2.61
N ALA A 200 -3.92 12.26 3.58
CA ALA A 200 -5.15 12.83 4.11
C ALA A 200 -5.85 13.72 3.08
N ALA A 201 -5.11 14.57 2.38
CA ALA A 201 -5.62 15.45 1.33
C ALA A 201 -6.15 14.63 0.14
N GLU A 202 -5.45 13.57 -0.27
CA GLU A 202 -5.94 12.67 -1.33
C GLU A 202 -7.27 12.00 -0.95
N ARG A 203 -7.40 11.55 0.31
CA ARG A 203 -8.67 11.02 0.82
C ARG A 203 -9.76 12.07 0.87
N GLU A 204 -9.42 13.30 1.24
CA GLU A 204 -10.36 14.40 1.29
C GLU A 204 -10.88 14.74 -0.11
N LEU A 205 -10.00 14.78 -1.11
CA LEU A 205 -10.37 14.94 -2.52
C LEU A 205 -11.27 13.81 -3.00
N GLN A 206 -10.95 12.55 -2.67
CA GLN A 206 -11.79 11.39 -3.02
C GLN A 206 -13.18 11.47 -2.38
N LEU A 207 -13.26 11.90 -1.11
CA LEU A 207 -14.53 12.07 -0.41
C LEU A 207 -15.34 13.24 -0.97
N ALA A 208 -14.68 14.36 -1.30
CA ALA A 208 -15.30 15.51 -1.94
C ALA A 208 -15.89 15.12 -3.30
N GLU A 209 -15.14 14.37 -4.10
CA GLU A 209 -15.60 13.88 -5.41
C GLU A 209 -16.78 12.92 -5.27
N ARG A 210 -16.72 11.99 -4.31
CA ARG A 210 -17.84 11.09 -4.02
C ARG A 210 -19.11 11.86 -3.60
N ASN A 211 -18.96 12.91 -2.80
CA ASN A 211 -20.09 13.75 -2.39
C ASN A 211 -20.63 14.57 -3.57
N ARG A 212 -19.77 15.10 -4.45
CA ARG A 212 -20.18 15.78 -5.68
C ARG A 212 -21.03 14.89 -6.56
N ILE A 213 -20.56 13.66 -6.83
CA ILE A 213 -21.29 12.66 -7.61
C ILE A 213 -22.64 12.31 -6.95
N ALA A 214 -22.68 12.16 -5.62
CA ALA A 214 -23.92 11.88 -4.92
C ALA A 214 -24.94 13.03 -5.03
N HIS A 215 -24.47 14.29 -5.03
CA HIS A 215 -25.33 15.46 -5.20
C HIS A 215 -25.86 15.56 -6.64
N GLU A 216 -24.99 15.41 -7.64
CA GLU A 216 -25.38 15.41 -9.05
C GLU A 216 -26.41 14.30 -9.36
N LEU A 217 -26.25 13.12 -8.75
CA LEU A 217 -27.24 12.05 -8.79
C LEU A 217 -28.57 12.43 -8.14
N HIS A 218 -28.52 13.04 -6.94
CA HIS A 218 -29.74 13.42 -6.24
C HIS A 218 -30.54 14.44 -7.04
N ASP A 219 -29.86 15.38 -7.68
CA ASP A 219 -30.49 16.40 -8.52
C ASP A 219 -31.06 15.80 -9.81
N SER A 220 -30.33 14.92 -10.52
CA SER A 220 -30.83 14.33 -11.77
C SER A 220 -32.02 13.39 -11.53
N ILE A 221 -31.91 12.50 -10.53
CA ILE A 221 -32.98 11.56 -10.15
C ILE A 221 -34.17 12.31 -9.57
N GLY A 222 -33.92 13.32 -8.72
CA GLY A 222 -34.96 14.16 -8.12
C GLY A 222 -35.80 14.90 -9.16
N HIS A 223 -35.17 15.53 -10.14
CA HIS A 223 -35.88 16.18 -11.26
C HIS A 223 -36.67 15.16 -12.09
N THR A 224 -36.08 14.00 -12.40
CA THR A 224 -36.73 12.98 -13.23
C THR A 224 -37.94 12.35 -12.54
N LEU A 225 -37.84 12.04 -11.24
CA LEU A 225 -38.97 11.56 -10.43
C LEU A 225 -40.10 12.60 -10.33
N THR A 226 -39.74 13.88 -10.17
CA THR A 226 -40.72 14.96 -10.11
C THR A 226 -41.47 15.09 -11.44
N ALA A 227 -40.74 15.10 -12.56
CA ALA A 227 -41.34 15.14 -13.90
C ALA A 227 -42.23 13.91 -14.17
N THR A 228 -41.75 12.72 -13.81
CA THR A 228 -42.50 11.47 -13.97
C THR A 228 -43.81 11.48 -13.17
N THR A 229 -43.77 12.00 -11.94
CA THR A 229 -44.95 12.11 -11.06
C THR A 229 -45.99 13.08 -11.65
N ILE A 230 -45.55 14.23 -12.14
CA ILE A 230 -46.42 15.22 -12.80
C ILE A 230 -47.06 14.62 -14.06
N GLN A 231 -46.25 13.96 -14.91
CA GLN A 231 -46.74 13.34 -16.14
C GLN A 231 -47.72 12.19 -15.85
N ALA A 232 -47.51 11.42 -14.79
CA ALA A 232 -48.42 10.36 -14.37
C ALA A 232 -49.78 10.93 -13.92
N ALA A 233 -49.76 12.04 -13.18
CA ALA A 233 -50.99 12.74 -12.78
C ALA A 233 -51.76 13.26 -14.01
N VAL A 234 -51.08 13.88 -14.98
CA VAL A 234 -51.68 14.35 -16.24
C VAL A 234 -52.27 13.17 -17.04
N ALA A 235 -51.54 12.06 -17.15
CA ALA A 235 -52.01 10.87 -17.86
C ALA A 235 -53.30 10.30 -17.24
N GLY A 236 -53.41 10.31 -15.91
CA GLY A 236 -54.61 9.87 -15.20
C GLY A 236 -55.82 10.79 -15.45
N GLU A 237 -55.61 12.10 -15.40
CA GLU A 237 -56.68 13.10 -15.60
C GLU A 237 -57.28 13.04 -17.02
N VAL A 238 -56.43 12.89 -18.04
CA VAL A 238 -56.87 12.95 -19.45
C VAL A 238 -57.24 11.58 -20.03
N LEU A 239 -57.10 10.49 -19.27
CA LEU A 239 -57.25 9.12 -19.77
C LEU A 239 -58.60 8.86 -20.48
N SER A 240 -59.69 9.41 -19.94
CA SER A 240 -61.04 9.23 -20.48
C SER A 240 -61.41 10.27 -21.55
N ALA A 241 -60.82 11.47 -21.48
CA ALA A 241 -61.15 12.60 -22.35
C ALA A 241 -60.29 12.67 -23.62
N ASP A 242 -59.00 12.38 -23.50
CA ASP A 242 -58.04 12.33 -24.61
C ASP A 242 -57.06 11.14 -24.42
N PRO A 243 -57.43 9.95 -24.92
CA PRO A 243 -56.59 8.76 -24.84
C PRO A 243 -55.26 8.89 -25.62
N VAL A 244 -55.18 9.80 -26.59
CA VAL A 244 -53.96 10.02 -27.38
C VAL A 244 -52.95 10.81 -26.55
N ALA A 245 -53.39 11.87 -25.87
CA ALA A 245 -52.57 12.62 -24.93
C ALA A 245 -52.11 11.75 -23.74
N ALA A 246 -52.99 10.89 -23.20
CA ALA A 246 -52.62 9.97 -22.12
C ALA A 246 -51.50 8.98 -22.54
N ARG A 247 -51.57 8.42 -23.76
CA ARG A 247 -50.50 7.56 -24.32
C ARG A 247 -49.20 8.31 -24.59
N ALA A 248 -49.26 9.61 -24.91
CA ALA A 248 -48.06 10.43 -25.06
C ALA A 248 -47.37 10.68 -23.71
N ALA A 249 -48.14 11.00 -22.66
CA ALA A 249 -47.63 11.15 -21.30
C ALA A 249 -46.99 9.85 -20.76
N LEU A 250 -47.64 8.70 -20.98
CA LEU A 250 -47.09 7.38 -20.60
C LEU A 250 -45.77 7.04 -21.31
N ARG A 251 -45.62 7.41 -22.60
CA ARG A 251 -44.35 7.23 -23.32
C ARG A 251 -43.24 8.13 -22.76
N SER A 252 -43.56 9.38 -22.44
CA SER A 252 -42.59 10.29 -21.83
C SER A 252 -42.12 9.80 -20.44
N ILE A 253 -43.01 9.16 -19.68
CA ILE A 253 -42.67 8.48 -18.42
C ILE A 253 -41.71 7.31 -18.66
N GLU A 254 -41.98 6.46 -19.67
CA GLU A 254 -41.11 5.34 -20.01
C GLU A 254 -39.70 5.81 -20.42
N GLU A 255 -39.61 6.82 -21.27
CA GLU A 255 -38.34 7.42 -21.72
C GLU A 255 -37.56 8.02 -20.54
N SER A 256 -38.23 8.78 -19.67
CA SER A 256 -37.62 9.40 -18.49
C SER A 256 -37.14 8.36 -17.48
N ALA A 257 -37.92 7.30 -17.24
CA ALA A 257 -37.55 6.20 -16.36
C ALA A 257 -36.35 5.41 -16.90
N ARG A 258 -36.29 5.19 -18.22
CA ARG A 258 -35.16 4.51 -18.86
C ARG A 258 -33.88 5.35 -18.75
N ALA A 259 -33.96 6.66 -18.99
CA ALA A 259 -32.83 7.58 -18.84
C ALA A 259 -32.31 7.61 -17.38
N ALA A 260 -33.19 7.67 -16.38
CA ALA A 260 -32.78 7.65 -14.97
C ALA A 260 -32.10 6.34 -14.55
N LEU A 261 -32.54 5.19 -15.11
CA LEU A 261 -31.89 3.91 -14.87
C LEU A 261 -30.48 3.86 -15.50
N GLU A 262 -30.31 4.43 -16.69
CA GLU A 262 -29.00 4.55 -17.35
C GLU A 262 -28.02 5.42 -16.56
N ASP A 263 -28.48 6.55 -16.02
CA ASP A 263 -27.68 7.44 -15.16
C ASP A 263 -27.23 6.73 -13.87
N LEU A 264 -28.14 5.96 -13.25
CA LEU A 264 -27.83 5.18 -12.04
C LEU A 264 -26.80 4.08 -12.34
N ASP A 265 -26.96 3.34 -13.42
CA ASP A 265 -26.03 2.28 -13.84
C ASP A 265 -24.65 2.84 -14.17
N TYR A 266 -24.58 4.02 -14.81
CA TYR A 266 -23.32 4.72 -15.08
C TYR A 266 -22.56 5.03 -13.79
N VAL A 267 -23.21 5.64 -12.80
CA VAL A 267 -22.55 6.00 -11.54
C VAL A 267 -22.17 4.77 -10.71
N LEU A 268 -23.01 3.73 -10.68
CA LEU A 268 -22.65 2.45 -10.06
C LEU A 268 -21.45 1.79 -10.75
N GLY A 269 -21.30 1.98 -12.06
CA GLY A 269 -20.12 1.59 -12.84
C GLY A 269 -18.85 2.31 -12.36
N VAL A 270 -18.88 3.64 -12.29
CA VAL A 270 -17.76 4.48 -11.83
C VAL A 270 -17.34 4.13 -10.40
N LEU A 271 -18.30 3.93 -9.50
CA LEU A 271 -18.04 3.55 -8.11
C LEU A 271 -17.45 2.13 -7.98
N ARG A 272 -17.81 1.20 -8.88
CA ARG A 272 -17.24 -0.16 -8.93
C ARG A 272 -15.81 -0.16 -9.45
N GLU A 273 -15.49 0.68 -10.43
CA GLU A 273 -14.11 0.82 -10.93
C GLU A 273 -13.15 1.37 -9.87
N GLN A 274 -13.56 2.40 -9.12
CA GLN A 274 -12.76 2.95 -8.01
C GLN A 274 -12.51 1.93 -6.89
N LYS A 275 -13.49 1.08 -6.56
CA LYS A 275 -13.32 0.01 -5.56
C LYS A 275 -12.41 -1.12 -6.06
N ALA A 276 -12.38 -1.37 -7.36
CA ALA A 276 -11.54 -2.39 -7.98
C ALA A 276 -10.03 -2.01 -8.00
N GLU A 277 -9.67 -0.74 -7.80
CA GLU A 277 -8.27 -0.31 -7.59
C GLU A 277 -7.70 -0.78 -6.23
N THR A 278 -8.54 -1.24 -5.29
CA THR A 278 -8.13 -1.70 -3.95
C THR A 278 -8.07 -3.24 -3.82
N ALA A 279 -8.49 -3.99 -4.83
CA ALA A 279 -8.40 -5.47 -4.88
C ALA A 279 -7.04 -5.92 -5.46
N PRO A 280 -6.56 -7.15 -5.20
CA PRO A 280 -5.35 -7.66 -5.85
C PRO A 280 -5.48 -7.50 -7.37
N THR A 281 -4.56 -6.72 -7.95
CA THR A 281 -4.68 -6.25 -9.33
C THR A 281 -4.70 -7.43 -10.31
N ARG A 282 -5.86 -7.69 -10.93
CA ARG A 282 -6.06 -8.72 -11.94
C ARG A 282 -5.15 -8.50 -13.16
N THR A 283 -4.66 -9.59 -13.74
CA THR A 283 -3.67 -9.64 -14.82
C THR A 283 -4.18 -10.54 -15.96
N LEU A 284 -3.44 -10.64 -17.07
CA LEU A 284 -3.81 -11.57 -18.15
C LEU A 284 -3.88 -13.03 -17.70
N ALA A 285 -3.18 -13.42 -16.62
CA ALA A 285 -3.30 -14.75 -16.04
C ALA A 285 -4.71 -15.05 -15.50
N ASP A 286 -5.49 -14.02 -15.17
CA ASP A 286 -6.87 -14.11 -14.71
C ASP A 286 -7.90 -14.14 -15.87
N LEU A 287 -7.45 -14.05 -17.13
CA LEU A 287 -8.34 -14.04 -18.29
C LEU A 287 -9.21 -15.30 -18.40
N PRO A 288 -8.71 -16.53 -18.17
CA PRO A 288 -9.55 -17.73 -18.19
C PRO A 288 -10.73 -17.64 -17.21
N GLU A 289 -10.50 -17.16 -15.98
CA GLU A 289 -11.57 -16.96 -14.99
C GLU A 289 -12.61 -15.93 -15.45
N LEU A 290 -12.18 -14.86 -16.13
CA LEU A 290 -13.11 -13.89 -16.71
C LEU A 290 -13.99 -14.54 -17.78
N LEU A 291 -13.39 -15.28 -18.71
CA LEU A 291 -14.11 -15.95 -19.80
C LEU A 291 -15.08 -17.00 -19.25
N ASP A 292 -14.66 -17.79 -18.26
CA ASP A 292 -15.52 -18.79 -17.64
C ASP A 292 -16.69 -18.15 -16.91
N ARG A 293 -16.50 -17.04 -16.19
CA ARG A 293 -17.62 -16.32 -15.57
C ARG A 293 -18.65 -15.83 -16.59
N LEU A 294 -18.20 -15.32 -17.74
CA LEU A 294 -19.12 -14.89 -18.80
C LEU A 294 -19.87 -16.08 -19.41
N ARG A 295 -19.21 -17.22 -19.59
CA ARG A 295 -19.86 -18.47 -20.04
C ARG A 295 -20.91 -18.96 -19.05
N HIS A 296 -20.62 -18.93 -17.75
CA HIS A 296 -21.59 -19.27 -16.71
C HIS A 296 -22.79 -18.31 -16.69
N ALA A 297 -22.59 -17.05 -17.11
CA ALA A 297 -23.65 -16.07 -17.28
C ALA A 297 -24.43 -16.23 -18.61
N GLY A 298 -24.16 -17.27 -19.41
CA GLY A 298 -24.87 -17.58 -20.65
C GLY A 298 -24.25 -16.99 -21.92
N ALA A 299 -23.08 -16.35 -21.84
CA ALA A 299 -22.39 -15.84 -23.02
C ALA A 299 -21.70 -16.96 -23.81
N VAL A 300 -21.82 -16.94 -25.14
CA VAL A 300 -21.05 -17.82 -26.03
C VAL A 300 -19.73 -17.11 -26.37
N VAL A 301 -18.61 -17.57 -25.82
CA VAL A 301 -17.30 -16.93 -25.99
C VAL A 301 -16.30 -17.91 -26.62
N GLU A 302 -15.69 -17.49 -27.73
CA GLU A 302 -14.74 -18.25 -28.53
C GLU A 302 -13.33 -17.63 -28.39
N PRO A 303 -12.52 -18.09 -27.41
CA PRO A 303 -11.19 -17.56 -27.20
C PRO A 303 -10.14 -18.24 -28.08
N GLU A 304 -9.27 -17.44 -28.65
CA GLU A 304 -8.05 -17.84 -29.35
C GLU A 304 -6.86 -17.16 -28.65
N LEU A 305 -6.15 -17.92 -27.82
CA LEU A 305 -5.02 -17.45 -27.03
C LEU A 305 -3.74 -18.07 -27.60
N SER A 306 -2.78 -17.23 -27.99
CA SER A 306 -1.51 -17.68 -28.58
C SER A 306 -0.29 -16.94 -28.03
N GLY A 307 0.84 -17.62 -27.99
CA GLY A 307 2.10 -17.10 -27.46
C GLY A 307 2.22 -17.19 -25.93
N GLU A 308 3.29 -16.63 -25.38
CA GLU A 308 3.62 -16.76 -23.96
C GLU A 308 2.98 -15.65 -23.10
N LEU A 309 1.65 -15.70 -22.94
CA LEU A 309 0.90 -14.71 -22.16
C LEU A 309 1.38 -14.56 -20.70
N ALA A 310 1.96 -15.60 -20.12
CA ALA A 310 2.54 -15.59 -18.77
C ALA A 310 3.79 -14.71 -18.64
N GLN A 311 4.51 -14.47 -19.75
CA GLN A 311 5.66 -13.58 -19.79
C GLN A 311 5.24 -12.10 -19.88
N VAL A 312 3.98 -11.82 -20.23
CA VAL A 312 3.43 -10.46 -20.20
C VAL A 312 3.14 -10.09 -18.74
N GLN A 313 4.09 -9.42 -18.09
CA GLN A 313 4.03 -9.05 -16.68
C GLN A 313 3.80 -7.55 -16.45
N GLY A 314 3.55 -7.19 -15.18
CA GLY A 314 3.51 -5.80 -14.74
C GLY A 314 2.34 -5.00 -15.30
N THR A 315 2.61 -3.75 -15.69
CA THR A 315 1.59 -2.77 -16.09
C THR A 315 0.87 -3.19 -17.38
N LEU A 316 1.59 -3.84 -18.31
CA LEU A 316 1.05 -4.25 -19.60
C LEU A 316 -0.02 -5.35 -19.44
N SER A 317 0.26 -6.35 -18.60
CA SER A 317 -0.66 -7.44 -18.28
C SER A 317 -1.98 -6.93 -17.68
N ARG A 318 -1.89 -5.97 -16.75
CA ARG A 318 -3.07 -5.37 -16.10
C ARG A 318 -3.91 -4.55 -17.08
N ALA A 319 -3.24 -3.77 -17.91
CA ALA A 319 -3.91 -2.95 -18.91
C ALA A 319 -4.63 -3.82 -19.94
N ALA A 320 -3.97 -4.86 -20.44
CA ALA A 320 -4.56 -5.79 -21.38
C ALA A 320 -5.78 -6.52 -20.79
N TYR A 321 -5.70 -6.97 -19.53
CA TYR A 321 -6.86 -7.55 -18.83
C TYR A 321 -8.04 -6.57 -18.77
N ARG A 322 -7.79 -5.30 -18.43
CA ARG A 322 -8.83 -4.27 -18.38
C ARG A 322 -9.43 -3.97 -19.76
N ILE A 323 -8.60 -3.90 -20.79
CA ILE A 323 -9.05 -3.69 -22.18
C ILE A 323 -9.98 -4.82 -22.62
N LEU A 324 -9.60 -6.08 -22.34
CA LEU A 324 -10.42 -7.25 -22.65
C LEU A 324 -11.71 -7.26 -21.84
N GLN A 325 -11.67 -6.91 -20.55
CA GLN A 325 -12.84 -6.84 -19.69
C GLN A 325 -13.87 -5.84 -20.22
N GLU A 326 -13.42 -4.62 -20.54
CA GLU A 326 -14.28 -3.57 -21.07
C GLU A 326 -14.79 -3.92 -22.47
N GLY A 327 -13.92 -4.45 -23.34
CA GLY A 327 -14.30 -4.93 -24.67
C GLY A 327 -15.36 -6.04 -24.64
N LEU A 328 -15.22 -7.02 -23.74
CA LEU A 328 -16.19 -8.09 -23.53
C LEU A 328 -17.51 -7.57 -22.97
N THR A 329 -17.45 -6.62 -22.04
CA THR A 329 -18.66 -6.00 -21.47
C THR A 329 -19.42 -5.21 -22.53
N ASN A 330 -18.70 -4.45 -23.37
CA ASN A 330 -19.29 -3.72 -24.49
C ASN A 330 -19.87 -4.66 -25.55
N ALA A 331 -19.20 -5.77 -25.86
CA ALA A 331 -19.71 -6.81 -26.76
C ALA A 331 -21.02 -7.43 -26.25
N LEU A 332 -21.15 -7.66 -24.94
CA LEU A 332 -22.37 -8.16 -24.32
C LEU A 332 -23.48 -7.13 -24.28
N ARG A 333 -23.15 -5.87 -23.98
CA ARG A 333 -24.13 -4.78 -23.84
C ARG A 333 -24.71 -4.33 -25.19
N HIS A 334 -23.87 -4.27 -26.22
CA HIS A 334 -24.22 -3.68 -27.52
C HIS A 334 -24.33 -4.72 -28.65
N GLY A 335 -23.97 -5.98 -28.41
CA GLY A 335 -24.07 -7.05 -29.40
C GLY A 335 -25.50 -7.57 -29.57
N ALA A 336 -25.78 -8.11 -30.76
CA ALA A 336 -27.07 -8.75 -31.08
C ALA A 336 -27.15 -10.23 -30.62
N GLY A 337 -26.41 -10.60 -29.57
CA GLY A 337 -26.23 -11.99 -29.13
C GLY A 337 -25.38 -12.84 -30.08
N GLY A 338 -25.16 -14.11 -29.72
CA GLY A 338 -24.31 -15.05 -30.47
C GLY A 338 -22.84 -15.08 -29.99
N PRO A 339 -21.95 -15.76 -30.72
CA PRO A 339 -20.57 -15.95 -30.32
C PRO A 339 -19.77 -14.64 -30.30
N ILE A 340 -19.01 -14.43 -29.24
CA ILE A 340 -18.03 -13.35 -29.09
C ILE A 340 -16.65 -13.94 -29.32
N GLY A 341 -16.00 -13.55 -30.42
CA GLY A 341 -14.64 -13.94 -30.74
C GLY A 341 -13.65 -13.11 -29.93
N VAL A 342 -12.75 -13.77 -29.19
CA VAL A 342 -11.72 -13.11 -28.38
C VAL A 342 -10.36 -13.64 -28.83
N ARG A 343 -9.49 -12.77 -29.36
CA ARG A 343 -8.12 -13.14 -29.71
C ARG A 343 -7.13 -12.41 -28.84
N VAL A 344 -6.17 -13.13 -28.27
CA VAL A 344 -5.04 -12.58 -27.51
C VAL A 344 -3.76 -13.26 -27.99
N ALA A 345 -2.88 -12.50 -28.65
CA ALA A 345 -1.63 -13.02 -29.18
C ALA A 345 -0.44 -12.23 -28.62
N ALA A 346 0.49 -12.91 -27.95
CA ALA A 346 1.77 -12.33 -27.55
C ALA A 346 2.89 -12.81 -28.48
N ALA A 347 3.60 -11.87 -29.12
CA ALA A 347 4.73 -12.14 -29.99
C ALA A 347 5.86 -11.10 -29.76
N GLU A 348 7.05 -11.34 -30.33
CA GLU A 348 8.20 -10.42 -30.18
C GLU A 348 7.86 -8.97 -30.55
N GLY A 349 6.97 -8.77 -31.53
CA GLY A 349 6.49 -7.47 -31.99
C GLY A 349 5.43 -6.78 -31.12
N GLY A 350 4.89 -7.45 -30.09
CA GLY A 350 3.89 -6.87 -29.18
C GLY A 350 2.77 -7.82 -28.78
N LEU A 351 1.82 -7.27 -28.03
CA LEU A 351 0.60 -7.92 -27.58
C LEU A 351 -0.58 -7.43 -28.40
N GLU A 352 -1.25 -8.35 -29.09
CA GLU A 352 -2.43 -8.08 -29.90
C GLU A 352 -3.69 -8.61 -29.22
N LEU A 353 -4.69 -7.75 -29.09
CA LEU A 353 -5.98 -8.03 -28.49
C LEU A 353 -7.08 -7.76 -29.51
N SER A 354 -8.03 -8.66 -29.67
CA SER A 354 -9.20 -8.44 -30.51
C SER A 354 -10.46 -8.99 -29.84
N VAL A 355 -11.53 -8.21 -29.86
CA VAL A 355 -12.88 -8.64 -29.46
C VAL A 355 -13.82 -8.36 -30.63
N VAL A 356 -14.54 -9.39 -31.08
CA VAL A 356 -15.48 -9.31 -32.21
C VAL A 356 -16.84 -9.82 -31.77
N ASN A 357 -17.88 -9.03 -32.00
CA ASN A 357 -19.26 -9.41 -31.71
C ASN A 357 -20.18 -9.10 -32.89
N ARG A 358 -21.32 -9.79 -32.94
CA ARG A 358 -22.34 -9.58 -33.96
C ARG A 358 -23.13 -8.30 -33.70
N THR A 359 -23.44 -7.56 -34.75
CA THR A 359 -24.35 -6.41 -34.74
C THR A 359 -25.68 -6.78 -35.41
N GLY A 360 -26.77 -6.16 -34.96
CA GLY A 360 -28.11 -6.38 -35.51
C GLY A 360 -28.23 -5.89 -36.95
N ALA A 361 -29.23 -6.39 -37.68
CA ALA A 361 -29.57 -5.88 -39.01
C ALA A 361 -30.30 -4.53 -38.88
N GLY A 362 -29.55 -3.45 -38.63
CA GLY A 362 -30.07 -2.09 -38.58
C GLY A 362 -29.12 -1.08 -37.94
N THR A 363 -28.87 0.02 -38.66
CA THR A 363 -28.12 1.26 -38.31
C THR A 363 -26.57 1.11 -38.31
N HIS A 364 -25.76 1.77 -39.15
CA HIS A 364 -25.89 2.96 -39.99
C HIS A 364 -25.14 2.78 -41.33
N THR A 365 -25.85 2.84 -42.46
CA THR A 365 -25.27 3.27 -43.74
C THR A 365 -25.54 4.75 -43.88
N GLY A 366 -24.61 5.57 -43.39
CA GLY A 366 -24.61 7.01 -43.57
C GLY A 366 -23.16 7.49 -43.64
N ALA A 367 -22.65 7.62 -44.86
CA ALA A 367 -21.37 8.24 -45.12
C ALA A 367 -21.45 9.72 -44.71
N GLY A 368 -20.75 10.07 -43.64
CA GLY A 368 -20.49 11.43 -43.19
C GLY A 368 -19.17 11.42 -42.45
N SER A 369 -18.13 11.95 -43.08
CA SER A 369 -16.83 12.18 -42.45
C SER A 369 -17.00 13.03 -41.19
N GLY A 370 -16.56 12.50 -40.05
CA GLY A 370 -16.24 13.30 -38.87
C GLY A 370 -17.38 13.61 -37.91
N ALA A 371 -17.99 12.60 -37.29
CA ALA A 371 -18.48 12.68 -35.90
C ALA A 371 -18.91 11.29 -35.44
N PHE A 372 -18.22 10.75 -34.43
CA PHE A 372 -18.66 9.55 -33.71
C PHE A 372 -19.99 9.86 -33.00
N PRO A 373 -21.01 8.99 -33.01
CA PRO A 373 -22.17 9.15 -32.14
C PRO A 373 -21.70 9.03 -30.68
N THR A 374 -21.58 10.17 -30.00
CA THR A 374 -21.08 10.29 -28.63
C THR A 374 -22.21 10.05 -27.62
N SER A 375 -22.38 8.79 -27.25
CA SER A 375 -22.99 8.41 -25.96
C SER A 375 -22.31 7.13 -25.47
N GLY A 376 -21.05 7.25 -25.03
CA GLY A 376 -20.27 6.10 -24.57
C GLY A 376 -18.86 6.48 -24.15
N HIS A 377 -18.64 6.67 -22.84
CA HIS A 377 -17.32 6.99 -22.28
C HIS A 377 -16.31 5.82 -22.33
N GLY A 378 -16.77 4.59 -22.63
CA GLY A 378 -15.92 3.39 -22.65
C GLY A 378 -14.83 3.40 -23.72
N LEU A 379 -15.18 3.75 -24.97
CA LEU A 379 -14.21 3.77 -26.08
C LEU A 379 -13.17 4.90 -25.98
N PRO A 380 -13.54 6.16 -25.63
CA PRO A 380 -12.56 7.22 -25.37
C PRO A 380 -11.58 6.86 -24.24
N GLY A 381 -12.09 6.28 -23.13
CA GLY A 381 -11.25 5.85 -22.01
C GLY A 381 -10.30 4.70 -22.36
N LEU A 382 -10.76 3.75 -23.18
CA LEU A 382 -9.89 2.71 -23.75
C LEU A 382 -8.80 3.31 -24.64
N ALA A 383 -9.14 4.28 -25.48
CA ALA A 383 -8.20 4.91 -26.39
C ALA A 383 -7.10 5.70 -25.65
N GLU A 384 -7.46 6.44 -24.61
CA GLU A 384 -6.50 7.14 -23.75
C GLU A 384 -5.55 6.15 -23.06
N ARG A 385 -6.08 5.06 -22.49
CA ARG A 385 -5.29 4.03 -21.82
C ARG A 385 -4.31 3.32 -22.76
N VAL A 386 -4.73 3.01 -23.99
CA VAL A 386 -3.87 2.41 -25.02
C VAL A 386 -2.76 3.38 -25.44
N ARG A 387 -3.08 4.66 -25.62
CA ARG A 387 -2.09 5.71 -25.94
C ARG A 387 -1.04 5.90 -24.85
N LEU A 388 -1.44 5.85 -23.57
CA LEU A 388 -0.51 5.92 -22.43
C LEU A 388 0.51 4.76 -22.41
N LEU A 389 0.19 3.65 -23.08
CA LEU A 389 1.07 2.50 -23.24
C LEU A 389 1.80 2.49 -24.59
N HIS A 390 1.73 3.58 -25.34
CA HIS A 390 2.28 3.70 -26.69
C HIS A 390 1.75 2.64 -27.66
N GLY A 391 0.51 2.19 -27.44
CA GLY A 391 -0.16 1.23 -28.31
C GLY A 391 -1.09 1.89 -29.33
N GLU A 392 -1.67 1.05 -30.18
CA GLU A 392 -2.62 1.40 -31.22
C GLU A 392 -3.98 0.76 -30.92
N ILE A 393 -5.06 1.47 -31.24
CA ILE A 393 -6.44 1.02 -31.05
C ILE A 393 -7.23 1.32 -32.33
N ASP A 394 -7.99 0.33 -32.78
CA ASP A 394 -8.95 0.42 -33.88
C ASP A 394 -10.28 -0.17 -33.39
N ALA A 395 -11.36 0.59 -33.54
CA ALA A 395 -12.66 0.26 -32.97
C ALA A 395 -13.74 0.65 -33.98
N GLY A 396 -14.42 -0.32 -34.57
CA GLY A 396 -15.40 -0.04 -35.62
C GLY A 396 -16.07 -1.25 -36.24
N PRO A 397 -16.94 -1.00 -37.25
CA PRO A 397 -17.59 -2.06 -38.02
C PRO A 397 -16.55 -2.98 -38.70
N HIS A 398 -16.75 -4.29 -38.56
CA HIS A 398 -15.91 -5.33 -39.16
C HIS A 398 -16.75 -6.18 -40.13
N GLY A 399 -17.02 -5.60 -41.29
CA GLY A 399 -18.01 -6.12 -42.23
C GLY A 399 -19.45 -5.74 -41.84
N PRO A 400 -20.45 -6.30 -42.52
CA PRO A 400 -21.83 -5.80 -42.45
C PRO A 400 -22.59 -6.16 -41.17
N ARG A 401 -22.09 -7.14 -40.39
CA ARG A 401 -22.80 -7.70 -39.23
C ARG A 401 -21.92 -7.92 -38.01
N HIS A 402 -20.72 -7.35 -37.99
CA HIS A 402 -19.84 -7.46 -36.84
C HIS A 402 -19.23 -6.11 -36.50
N TRP A 403 -18.85 -5.97 -35.25
CA TRP A 403 -18.07 -4.86 -34.75
C TRP A 403 -16.80 -5.43 -34.10
N ARG A 404 -15.67 -4.75 -34.26
CA ARG A 404 -14.37 -5.18 -33.76
C ARG A 404 -13.71 -4.08 -32.96
N LEU A 405 -13.24 -4.44 -31.77
CA LEU A 405 -12.19 -3.73 -31.03
C LEU A 405 -10.89 -4.48 -31.27
N ALA A 406 -9.90 -3.82 -31.85
CA ALA A 406 -8.55 -4.31 -32.04
C ALA A 406 -7.56 -3.37 -31.33
N VAL A 407 -6.64 -3.94 -30.55
CA VAL A 407 -5.62 -3.20 -29.82
C VAL A 407 -4.28 -3.88 -30.00
N ARG A 408 -3.23 -3.10 -30.30
CA ARG A 408 -1.84 -3.57 -30.32
C ARG A 408 -1.03 -2.78 -29.30
N LEU A 409 -0.36 -3.48 -28.40
CA LEU A 409 0.47 -2.87 -27.35
C LEU A 409 1.93 -3.32 -27.51
N PRO A 410 2.91 -2.41 -27.44
CA PRO A 410 4.32 -2.79 -27.50
C PRO A 410 4.74 -3.56 -26.24
N VAL A 411 5.30 -4.76 -26.41
CA VAL A 411 5.86 -5.55 -25.30
C VAL A 411 7.34 -5.22 -25.19
N ARG A 412 7.77 -4.61 -24.08
CA ARG A 412 9.18 -4.63 -23.70
C ARG A 412 9.41 -5.89 -22.90
N TRP A 413 9.95 -6.92 -23.54
CA TRP A 413 10.42 -8.12 -22.86
C TRP A 413 11.51 -7.70 -21.88
N SER A 414 11.28 -7.92 -20.58
CA SER A 414 12.36 -7.78 -19.60
C SER A 414 13.33 -8.93 -19.84
N ALA A 415 14.48 -8.61 -20.43
CA ALA A 415 15.61 -9.53 -20.56
C ALA A 415 16.12 -9.99 -19.18
#